data_AF-A0A1W9YSY2-F1
#
_entry.id   AF-A0A1W9YSY2-F1
#
_cell.length_a   1.000
_cell.length_b   1.000
_cell.length_c   1.000
_cell.angle_alpha   90.00
_cell.angle_beta   90.00
_cell.angle_gamma   90.00
#
_symmetry.space_group_name_H-M   'P 1'
#
loop_
_entity.id
_entity.type
_entity.pdbx_description
1 polymer ?
#
loop_
_entity_poly.entity_id
_entity_poly.type
_entity_poly.pdbx_seq_one_letter_code
_entity_poly.pdbx_strand_id
1 'polypeptide(L)' 'MYVFCVLEGEDRKTIDPLDVGHWTFYVLPTSELDLRVPTQKTIRLGPLKALGPRVCAYDDLEAAIHEAATVNCGS' A
#
# COMPACT_ATOMS: atom_id res chain seq x y z
N MET A 1 7.98 -3.38 6.55
CA MET A 1 6.90 -3.42 5.56
C MET A 1 6.05 -2.17 5.72
N TYR A 2 5.56 -1.62 4.61
CA TYR A 2 4.65 -0.47 4.58
C TYR A 2 3.33 -0.85 3.94
N VAL A 3 2.22 -0.35 4.52
CA VAL A 3 0.87 -0.40 3.95
C VAL A 3 0.38 1.03 3.76
N PHE A 4 0.01 1.37 2.53
CA PHE A 4 -0.68 2.63 2.24
C PHE A 4 -2.14 2.33 1.92
N CYS A 5 -3.06 3.08 2.55
CA CYS A 5 -4.49 2.91 2.38
C CYS A 5 -5.04 4.10 1.59
N VAL A 6 -5.71 3.82 0.47
CA VAL A 6 -6.38 4.84 -0.34
C VAL A 6 -7.87 4.55 -0.32
N LEU A 7 -8.63 5.53 0.16
CA LEU A 7 -10.08 5.51 0.05
C LEU A 7 -10.45 5.85 -1.39
N GLU A 8 -11.06 4.91 -2.10
CA GLU A 8 -11.42 5.05 -3.51
C GLU A 8 -12.79 5.71 -3.67
N GLY A 9 -12.87 6.65 -4.60
CA GLY A 9 -14.10 7.33 -4.99
C GLY A 9 -13.88 8.83 -5.22
N GLU A 10 -14.55 9.35 -6.24
CA GLU A 10 -14.46 10.77 -6.61
C GLU A 10 -15.52 11.62 -5.89
N ASP A 11 -16.69 11.05 -5.63
CA ASP A 11 -17.79 11.73 -4.95
C ASP A 11 -17.80 11.41 -3.44
N ARG A 12 -17.35 12.38 -2.65
CA ARG A 12 -17.37 12.34 -1.18
C ARG A 12 -18.74 12.05 -0.56
N LYS A 13 -19.85 12.24 -1.28
CA LYS A 13 -21.20 11.93 -0.77
C LYS A 13 -21.52 10.44 -0.79
N THR A 14 -20.81 9.66 -1.59
CA THR A 14 -21.08 8.22 -1.80
C THR A 14 -20.08 7.32 -1.08
N ILE A 15 -18.97 7.89 -0.63
CA ILE A 15 -17.88 7.16 0.00
C ILE A 15 -18.10 7.13 1.50
N ASP A 16 -18.15 5.93 2.07
CA ASP A 16 -18.08 5.72 3.51
C ASP A 16 -16.66 5.30 3.92
N PRO A 17 -15.92 6.11 4.70
CA PRO A 17 -14.61 5.73 5.25
C PRO A 17 -14.66 4.52 6.20
N LEU A 18 -15.83 4.17 6.74
CA LEU A 18 -16.02 3.03 7.62
C LEU A 18 -16.27 1.72 6.86
N ASP A 19 -16.62 1.81 5.57
CA ASP A 19 -16.76 0.64 4.71
C ASP A 19 -15.39 0.22 4.17
N VAL A 20 -14.87 -0.91 4.67
CA VAL A 20 -13.59 -1.47 4.25
C VAL A 20 -13.56 -1.84 2.76
N GLY A 21 -14.71 -2.06 2.14
CA GLY A 21 -14.83 -2.34 0.70
C GLY A 21 -14.48 -1.14 -0.19
N HIS A 22 -14.45 0.07 0.37
CA HIS A 22 -14.07 1.28 -0.37
C HIS A 22 -12.55 1.55 -0.32
N TRP A 23 -11.78 0.74 0.40
CA TRP A 23 -10.35 0.94 0.56
C TRP A 23 -9.55 0.04 -0.37
N THR A 24 -8.58 0.64 -1.05
CA THR A 24 -7.52 -0.08 -1.75
C THR A 24 -6.20 0.06 -1.00
N PHE A 25 -5.55 -1.08 -0.79
CA PHE A 25 -4.30 -1.18 -0.04
C PHE A 25 -3.13 -1.41 -0.99
N TYR A 26 -2.03 -0.70 -0.74
CA TYR A 26 -0.79 -0.81 -1.48
C TYR A 26 0.31 -1.24 -0.50
N VAL A 27 0.80 -2.46 -0.66
CA VAL A 27 1.74 -3.10 0.26
C VAL A 27 3.13 -3.18 -0.38
N LEU A 28 4.15 -2.74 0.36
CA LEU A 28 5.55 -2.76 -0.08
C LEU A 28 6.50 -3.28 1.02
N PRO A 29 7.54 -4.04 0.65
CA PRO A 29 8.69 -4.25 1.51
C PRO A 29 9.34 -2.92 1.90
N THR A 30 9.92 -2.84 3.09
CA THR A 30 10.66 -1.63 3.52
C THR A 30 11.95 -1.48 2.70
N SER A 31 12.60 -2.60 2.37
CA SER A 31 13.83 -2.61 1.57
C SER A 31 13.67 -1.91 0.21
N GLU A 32 12.54 -2.08 -0.47
CA GLU A 32 12.25 -1.42 -1.75
C GLU A 32 12.07 0.10 -1.61
N LEU A 33 11.48 0.56 -0.50
CA LEU A 33 11.35 1.98 -0.21
C LEU A 33 12.72 2.58 0.12
N ASP A 34 13.52 1.91 0.94
CA ASP A 34 14.86 2.38 1.30
C ASP A 34 15.78 2.45 0.08
N LEU A 35 15.65 1.50 -0.87
CA LEU A 35 16.44 1.49 -2.10
C LEU A 35 16.03 2.60 -3.06
N ARG A 36 14.72 2.80 -3.28
CA ARG A 36 14.21 3.66 -4.36
C ARG A 36 13.88 5.09 -3.93
N VAL A 37 13.58 5.31 -2.66
CA VAL A 37 13.19 6.61 -2.09
C VAL A 37 13.83 6.85 -0.71
N PRO A 38 15.17 6.76 -0.58
CA PRO A 38 15.88 6.73 0.70
C PRO A 38 15.71 7.97 1.60
N THR A 39 15.39 9.14 1.03
CA THR A 39 15.34 10.42 1.76
C THR A 39 13.93 11.01 1.84
N GLN A 40 12.97 10.41 1.15
CA GLN A 40 11.65 10.99 0.94
C GLN A 40 10.63 10.46 1.96
N LYS A 41 10.23 11.31 2.91
CA LYS A 41 9.24 10.97 3.94
C LYS A 41 7.78 10.96 3.46
N THR A 42 7.52 11.47 2.26
CA THR A 42 6.17 11.60 1.70
C THR A 42 6.13 11.11 0.26
N ILE A 43 5.28 10.14 -0.05
CA ILE A 43 5.10 9.62 -1.40
C ILE A 43 3.70 9.98 -1.93
N ARG A 44 3.62 10.41 -3.19
CA ARG A 44 2.34 10.61 -3.88
C ARG A 44 1.85 9.30 -4.48
N LEU A 45 0.55 9.16 -4.70
CA LEU A 45 -0.05 7.91 -5.21
C LEU A 45 0.52 7.44 -6.56
N GLY A 46 0.76 8.35 -7.51
CA GLY A 46 1.36 8.00 -8.80
C GLY A 46 2.75 7.36 -8.66
N PRO A 47 3.72 8.05 -8.03
CA PRO A 47 5.02 7.48 -7.68
C PRO A 47 4.94 6.18 -6.88
N LEU A 48 4.02 6.08 -5.91
CA LEU A 48 3.80 4.85 -5.15
C LEU A 48 3.45 3.68 -6.07
N LYS A 49 2.50 3.87 -7.00
CA LYS A 49 2.14 2.85 -8.00
C LYS A 49 3.33 2.45 -8.89
N ALA A 50 4.21 3.40 -9.22
CA ALA A 50 5.40 3.12 -10.02
C ALA A 50 6.47 2.28 -9.29
N LEU A 51 6.42 2.17 -7.95
CA LEU A 51 7.29 1.28 -7.19
C LEU A 51 6.90 -0.20 -7.31
N GLY A 52 5.74 -0.50 -7.91
CA GLY A 52 5.23 -1.88 -8.04
C GLY A 52 4.74 -2.48 -6.72
N PRO A 53 3.91 -1.78 -5.92
CA PRO A 53 3.32 -2.34 -4.71
C PRO A 53 2.40 -3.52 -5.05
N ARG A 54 2.26 -4.46 -4.12
CA ARG A 54 1.13 -5.39 -4.18
C ARG A 54 -0.15 -4.60 -3.86
N VAL A 55 -1.10 -4.58 -4.80
CA VAL A 55 -2.39 -3.90 -4.65
C VAL A 55 -3.45 -4.93 -4.28
N CYS A 56 -4.25 -4.65 -3.25
CA CYS A 56 -5.27 -5.58 -2.77
C CYS A 56 -6.43 -4.89 -2.04
N ALA A 57 -7.55 -5.59 -1.93
CA ALA A 57 -8.66 -5.25 -1.04
C ALA A 57 -8.37 -5.72 0.39
N TYR A 58 -9.24 -5.37 1.34
CA TYR A 58 -9.06 -5.72 2.76
C TYR A 58 -8.94 -7.24 2.99
N ASP A 59 -9.75 -8.05 2.31
CA ASP A 59 -9.78 -9.51 2.50
C ASP A 59 -8.45 -10.19 2.16
N ASP A 60 -7.67 -9.60 1.24
CA ASP A 60 -6.37 -10.11 0.78
C ASP A 60 -5.18 -9.47 1.52
N LEU A 61 -5.43 -8.51 2.41
CA LEU A 61 -4.41 -7.67 3.02
C LEU A 61 -3.45 -8.47 3.91
N GLU A 62 -3.95 -9.44 4.68
CA GLU A 62 -3.12 -10.28 5.54
C GLU A 62 -2.05 -11.03 4.72
N ALA A 63 -2.48 -11.68 3.64
CA ALA A 63 -1.59 -12.39 2.74
C ALA A 63 -0.55 -11.42 2.11
N ALA A 64 -0.98 -10.22 1.71
CA ALA A 64 -0.09 -9.21 1.15
C ALA A 64 0.97 -8.74 2.14
N ILE A 65 0.59 -8.56 3.40
CA ILE A 65 1.51 -8.21 4.48
C ILE A 65 2.54 -9.31 4.71
N HIS A 66 2.10 -10.57 4.79
CA HIS A 66 3.00 -11.70 5.00
C HIS A 66 4.00 -11.86 3.85
N GLU A 67 3.55 -11.79 2.60
CA GLU A 67 4.43 -11.82 1.43
C GLU A 67 5.45 -10.68 1.42
N ALA A 68 5.03 -9.44 1.74
CA ALA A 68 5.96 -8.31 1.79
C ALA A 68 6.94 -8.41 2.98
N ALA A 69 6.55 -9.07 4.07
CA ALA A 69 7.40 -9.28 5.23
C ALA A 69 8.53 -10.29 4.94
N THR A 70 8.24 -11.38 4.22
CA THR A 70 9.26 -12.40 3.89
C THR A 70 10.41 -11.84 3.06
N VAL A 71 10.13 -10.87 2.18
CA VAL A 71 11.16 -10.18 1.38
C VAL A 71 12.17 -9.45 2.27
N ASN A 72 11.74 -8.85 3.38
CA ASN A 72 12.66 -8.15 4.30
C ASN A 72 13.45 -9.12 5.20
N CYS A 73 12.93 -10.32 5.44
CA CYS A 73 13.59 -11.32 6.29
C CYS A 73 14.61 -12.19 5.52
N GLY A 74 14.63 -12.12 4.19
CA GLY A 74 15.44 -12.98 3.32
C GLY A 74 16.74 -12.36 2.77
N SER A 75 17.36 -11.38 3.44
CA SER A 75 18.62 -10.75 3.00
C SER A 75 19.83 -11.21 3.81
#